data_AF-A0A9E4HP81-F1
#
_entry.id   AF-A0A9E4HP81-F1
#
_cell.length_a   1.000
_cell.length_b   1.000
_cell.length_c   1.000
_cell.angle_alpha   90.00
_cell.angle_beta   90.00
_cell.angle_gamma   90.00
#
_symmetry.space_group_name_H-M   'P 1'
#
loop_
_entity.id
_entity.type
_entity.pdbx_description
1 polymer ?
#
loop_
_entity_poly.entity_id
_entity_poly.type
_entity_poly.pdbx_seq_one_letter_code
_entity_poly.pdbx_strand_id
1 'polypeptide(L)'
;MAGLAGEEGVAGAPVTAEAVPAEAAEETEPRVEVEAGETKPPVEVVAVVDEPVEHETVRFVSQNILHGVGCAADSDSCAVTERVALFMDQLAAAGCPELVSVQEANERIVGLVEAETAVCGYEVVWDGDPGLDREVVLTTLEVIGARRRVLADRFRSAYLVRVASPVGVVDFLTTHLASGSDDRACNLELCPPPCDPEGSLRACQARQVLEFAQDVAISGDVTVVGGDLNDVAGSATVAVFGEAGFVDSHLAAGLAECDPATRTGCTAGRDDVTLADMRDPASQQRRRIDYLLYSAVDRDCAVAGGTGLFNAEPAPGELAFPSDHTGVVLALTCDAAGVDPVAAALALPDEPEPAAEPEGQPVDPASAEAITTAFEIFIDGSITDVEARIDQIEDFAGMREAARQTFESAGDAGAGARGRVDSISRTSSTTAEVIYSILLNDQVIFDGRIGEAVLAGGRWYVSRATFCDLVALSPATSEITVCP
;
A
#
# COMPACT_ATOMS: atom_id res chain seq x y z
N MET A 1 24.14 -55.22 7.95
CA MET A 1 24.90 -56.23 7.19
C MET A 1 25.05 -55.71 5.77
N ALA A 2 26.28 -55.70 5.25
CA ALA A 2 26.76 -55.67 3.86
C ALA A 2 25.85 -55.07 2.75
N GLY A 3 26.30 -54.21 1.84
CA GLY A 3 27.63 -53.69 1.54
C GLY A 3 27.69 -53.14 0.10
N LEU A 4 28.62 -52.21 -0.11
CA LEU A 4 29.44 -51.96 -1.31
C LEU A 4 28.83 -51.41 -2.62
N ALA A 5 29.20 -50.14 -2.87
CA ALA A 5 30.11 -49.66 -3.93
C ALA A 5 29.58 -49.35 -5.34
N GLY A 6 29.98 -48.17 -5.84
CA GLY A 6 29.93 -47.76 -7.24
C GLY A 6 30.13 -46.25 -7.44
N GLU A 7 31.38 -45.78 -7.32
CA GLU A 7 31.84 -44.47 -7.78
C GLU A 7 31.92 -44.41 -9.31
N GLU A 8 31.52 -43.29 -9.93
CA GLU A 8 32.20 -42.72 -11.11
C GLU A 8 32.14 -41.19 -11.04
N GLY A 9 33.31 -40.55 -11.11
CA GLY A 9 33.47 -39.11 -11.06
C GLY A 9 33.56 -38.47 -12.45
N VAL A 10 33.27 -37.17 -12.52
CA VAL A 10 33.68 -36.30 -13.64
C VAL A 10 34.21 -35.00 -13.06
N ALA A 11 35.50 -34.75 -13.32
CA ALA A 11 36.20 -33.53 -12.98
C ALA A 11 35.94 -32.46 -14.06
N GLY A 12 35.43 -31.28 -13.65
CA GLY A 12 35.32 -30.08 -14.48
C GLY A 12 36.58 -29.23 -14.39
N ALA A 13 37.13 -28.88 -15.56
CA ALA A 13 38.35 -28.11 -15.75
C ALA A 13 38.17 -26.59 -15.44
N PRO A 14 39.27 -25.86 -15.14
CA PRO A 14 39.22 -24.42 -14.89
C PRO A 14 39.15 -23.61 -16.18
N VAL A 15 38.29 -22.59 -16.20
CA VAL A 15 38.17 -21.60 -17.28
C VAL A 15 39.31 -20.58 -17.13
N THR A 16 40.16 -20.49 -18.16
CA THR A 16 41.20 -19.47 -18.32
C THR A 16 40.58 -18.16 -18.84
N ALA A 17 40.82 -17.06 -18.15
CA ALA A 17 40.51 -15.72 -18.62
C ALA A 17 41.53 -15.27 -19.69
N GLU A 18 41.06 -15.01 -20.91
CA GLU A 18 41.85 -14.33 -21.94
C GLU A 18 41.89 -12.82 -21.66
N ALA A 19 43.10 -12.27 -21.69
CA ALA A 19 43.37 -10.84 -21.56
C ALA A 19 43.22 -10.16 -22.93
N VAL A 20 42.38 -9.13 -22.98
CA VAL A 20 42.22 -8.25 -24.15
C VAL A 20 43.38 -7.22 -24.17
N PRO A 21 44.06 -7.01 -25.30
CA PRO A 21 45.12 -6.02 -25.40
C PRO A 21 44.54 -4.59 -25.50
N ALA A 22 45.14 -3.67 -24.75
CA ALA A 22 44.89 -2.24 -24.84
C ALA A 22 45.57 -1.67 -26.11
N GLU A 23 44.76 -1.16 -27.04
CA GLU A 23 45.22 -0.41 -28.21
C GLU A 23 45.34 1.07 -27.80
N ALA A 24 46.56 1.61 -27.91
CA ALA A 24 46.86 3.01 -27.64
C ALA A 24 46.38 3.87 -28.82
N ALA A 25 45.36 4.69 -28.60
CA ALA A 25 44.94 5.72 -29.53
C ALA A 25 45.85 6.95 -29.38
N GLU A 26 46.50 7.29 -30.49
CA GLU A 26 47.39 8.45 -30.66
C GLU A 26 46.52 9.72 -30.78
N GLU A 27 46.56 10.59 -29.76
CA GLU A 27 45.94 11.91 -29.80
C GLU A 27 46.58 12.77 -30.89
N THR A 28 45.79 13.13 -31.90
CA THR A 28 46.14 14.14 -32.90
C THR A 28 45.43 15.44 -32.53
N GLU A 29 46.17 16.39 -31.95
CA GLU A 29 45.68 17.73 -31.66
C GLU A 29 45.38 18.50 -32.95
N PRO A 30 44.17 19.05 -33.15
CA PRO A 30 43.91 19.99 -34.23
C PRO A 30 44.51 21.35 -33.89
N ARG A 31 45.44 21.79 -34.74
CA ARG A 31 46.02 23.14 -34.73
C ARG A 31 44.95 24.16 -35.14
N VAL A 32 44.36 24.84 -34.17
CA VAL A 32 43.44 25.97 -34.39
C VAL A 32 44.26 27.22 -34.71
N GLU A 33 44.11 27.75 -35.92
CA GLU A 33 44.61 29.08 -36.30
C GLU A 33 43.75 30.15 -35.63
N VAL A 34 44.38 30.97 -34.79
CA VAL A 34 43.75 32.11 -34.11
C VAL A 34 43.79 33.31 -35.04
N GLU A 35 42.67 33.63 -35.67
CA GLU A 35 42.49 34.93 -36.34
C GLU A 35 42.33 36.05 -35.29
N ALA A 36 43.12 37.12 -35.45
CA ALA A 36 43.08 38.30 -34.61
C ALA A 36 41.82 39.14 -34.92
N GLY A 37 40.72 38.84 -34.20
CA GLY A 37 39.46 39.58 -34.26
C GLY A 37 39.28 40.58 -33.11
N GLU A 38 38.94 41.80 -33.49
CA GLU A 38 38.48 42.98 -32.74
C GLU A 38 38.34 42.94 -31.20
N THR A 39 38.99 43.90 -30.56
CA THR A 39 38.86 44.25 -29.14
C THR A 39 37.46 44.78 -28.81
N LYS A 40 36.58 43.88 -28.35
CA LYS A 40 35.29 44.22 -27.73
C LYS A 40 35.54 44.94 -26.39
N PRO A 41 34.81 46.04 -26.06
CA PRO A 41 34.98 46.76 -24.80
C PRO A 41 34.74 45.83 -23.59
N PRO A 42 35.41 46.08 -22.46
CA PRO A 42 35.31 45.23 -21.28
C PRO A 42 33.85 45.18 -20.81
N VAL A 43 33.27 43.98 -20.83
CA VAL A 43 32.00 43.71 -20.17
C VAL A 43 32.27 43.85 -18.67
N GLU A 44 31.63 44.84 -18.06
CA GLU A 44 31.67 45.06 -16.63
C GLU A 44 31.03 43.83 -15.96
N VAL A 45 31.86 42.95 -15.41
CA VAL A 45 31.41 41.76 -14.68
C VAL A 45 30.86 42.26 -13.36
N VAL A 46 29.57 42.54 -13.32
CA VAL A 46 28.85 42.78 -12.07
C VAL A 46 28.91 41.47 -11.31
N ALA A 47 29.60 41.46 -10.16
CA ALA A 47 29.61 40.33 -9.28
C ALA A 47 28.17 40.02 -8.88
N VAL A 48 27.66 38.89 -9.34
CA VAL A 48 26.40 38.33 -8.84
C VAL A 48 26.67 38.00 -7.38
N VAL A 49 26.03 38.75 -6.50
CA VAL A 49 26.06 38.47 -5.06
C VAL A 49 25.04 37.37 -4.87
N ASP A 50 25.50 36.13 -4.64
CA ASP A 50 24.62 35.02 -4.30
C ASP A 50 23.93 35.36 -2.97
N GLU A 51 22.63 35.65 -3.03
CA GLU A 51 21.84 35.78 -1.81
C GLU A 51 21.75 34.41 -1.12
N PRO A 52 21.81 34.35 0.22
CA PRO A 52 21.73 33.08 0.94
C PRO A 52 20.37 32.42 0.66
N VAL A 53 20.40 31.16 0.24
CA VAL A 53 19.17 30.39 0.01
C VAL A 53 18.55 30.03 1.37
N GLU A 54 17.34 30.52 1.63
CA GLU A 54 16.59 30.16 2.84
C GLU A 54 16.14 28.70 2.74
N HIS A 55 16.23 27.95 3.84
CA HIS A 55 15.85 26.55 3.92
C HIS A 55 14.69 26.39 4.91
N GLU A 56 13.71 25.57 4.54
CA GLU A 56 12.52 25.29 5.34
C GLU A 56 12.36 23.79 5.55
N THR A 57 11.55 23.39 6.55
CA THR A 57 11.38 21.97 6.91
C THR A 57 9.92 21.58 6.98
N VAL A 58 9.60 20.41 6.43
CA VAL A 58 8.28 19.75 6.54
C VAL A 58 8.46 18.38 7.17
N ARG A 59 7.60 18.03 8.14
CA ARG A 59 7.63 16.76 8.85
C ARG A 59 6.46 15.88 8.44
N PHE A 60 6.77 14.61 8.24
CA PHE A 60 5.87 13.57 7.81
C PHE A 60 5.82 12.48 8.88
N VAL A 61 4.65 11.90 9.11
CA VAL A 61 4.49 10.65 9.86
C VAL A 61 3.69 9.67 9.00
N SER A 62 4.04 8.39 9.07
CA SER A 62 3.22 7.31 8.53
C SER A 62 3.02 6.24 9.60
N GLN A 63 1.78 5.79 9.77
CA GLN A 63 1.40 4.80 10.77
C GLN A 63 0.27 3.92 10.25
N ASN A 64 0.50 2.61 10.14
CA ASN A 64 -0.56 1.62 10.17
C ASN A 64 -1.18 1.60 11.58
N ILE A 65 -2.47 1.90 11.71
CA ILE A 65 -3.14 2.05 13.00
C ILE A 65 -3.92 0.81 13.44
N LEU A 66 -3.84 -0.31 12.73
CA LEU A 66 -4.61 -1.53 13.00
C LEU A 66 -6.13 -1.32 12.99
N HIS A 67 -6.80 -1.80 11.94
CA HIS A 67 -8.27 -1.70 11.84
C HIS A 67 -8.99 -2.62 12.83
N GLY A 68 -8.32 -3.68 13.31
CA GLY A 68 -8.80 -4.56 14.38
C GLY A 68 -9.87 -5.57 13.97
N VAL A 69 -9.91 -6.00 12.70
CA VAL A 69 -10.91 -6.99 12.20
C VAL A 69 -10.59 -8.40 12.71
N GLY A 70 -9.31 -8.71 12.94
CA GLY A 70 -8.90 -9.97 13.55
C GLY A 70 -9.20 -10.07 15.05
N CYS A 71 -9.60 -8.96 15.69
CA CYS A 71 -9.80 -8.91 17.13
C CYS A 71 -11.13 -9.56 17.55
N ALA A 72 -11.17 -10.07 18.79
CA ALA A 72 -12.41 -10.58 19.38
C ALA A 72 -13.52 -9.52 19.36
N ALA A 73 -14.75 -9.92 19.04
CA ALA A 73 -15.87 -8.98 18.86
C ALA A 73 -16.18 -8.13 20.11
N ASP A 74 -15.89 -8.66 21.31
CA ASP A 74 -16.08 -7.95 22.59
C ASP A 74 -14.90 -7.05 23.00
N SER A 75 -13.82 -7.02 22.19
CA SER A 75 -12.62 -6.23 22.46
C SER A 75 -12.69 -4.78 22.00
N ASP A 76 -13.79 -4.36 21.36
CA ASP A 76 -13.90 -3.08 20.67
C ASP A 76 -12.84 -2.87 19.58
N SER A 77 -12.69 -3.84 18.67
CA SER A 77 -11.67 -3.83 17.61
C SER A 77 -10.27 -3.59 18.16
N CYS A 78 -9.92 -4.38 19.19
CA CYS A 78 -8.73 -4.19 20.02
C CYS A 78 -8.65 -2.79 20.64
N ALA A 79 -9.68 -2.32 21.34
CA ALA A 79 -9.71 -1.01 21.99
C ALA A 79 -9.38 0.15 21.02
N VAL A 80 -10.01 0.16 19.83
CA VAL A 80 -9.71 1.13 18.78
C VAL A 80 -9.89 2.57 19.25
N THR A 81 -10.85 2.83 20.13
CA THR A 81 -11.09 4.15 20.71
C THR A 81 -9.87 4.65 21.50
N GLU A 82 -9.37 3.82 22.41
CA GLU A 82 -8.20 4.14 23.24
C GLU A 82 -6.90 4.19 22.43
N ARG A 83 -6.76 3.33 21.42
CA ARG A 83 -5.61 3.33 20.51
C ARG A 83 -5.51 4.61 19.68
N VAL A 84 -6.63 5.05 19.10
CA VAL A 84 -6.69 6.32 18.34
C VAL A 84 -6.38 7.51 19.25
N ALA A 85 -6.95 7.55 20.47
CA ALA A 85 -6.65 8.61 21.43
C ALA A 85 -5.15 8.66 21.78
N LEU A 86 -4.53 7.50 22.06
CA LEU A 86 -3.10 7.42 22.33
C LEU A 86 -2.25 7.89 21.14
N PHE A 87 -2.62 7.50 19.92
CA PHE A 87 -1.95 7.94 18.69
C PHE A 87 -1.98 9.47 18.54
N MET A 88 -3.16 10.09 18.77
CA MET A 88 -3.32 11.54 18.67
C MET A 88 -2.54 12.29 19.76
N ASP A 89 -2.49 11.76 20.99
CA ASP A 89 -1.65 12.28 22.07
C ASP A 89 -0.15 12.21 21.70
N GLN A 90 0.28 11.12 21.05
CA GLN A 90 1.67 10.96 20.59
C GLN A 90 2.02 11.93 19.45
N LEU A 91 1.09 12.23 18.54
CA LEU A 91 1.30 13.27 17.52
C LEU A 91 1.45 14.65 18.16
N ALA A 92 0.60 14.98 19.13
CA ALA A 92 0.70 16.23 19.88
C ALA A 92 2.04 16.33 20.64
N ALA A 93 2.48 15.23 21.27
CA ALA A 93 3.77 15.16 21.95
C ALA A 93 4.97 15.29 20.98
N ALA A 94 4.83 14.81 19.74
CA ALA A 94 5.80 15.00 18.65
C ALA A 94 5.75 16.41 18.03
N GLY A 95 4.94 17.32 18.58
CA GLY A 95 4.83 18.69 18.13
C GLY A 95 4.04 18.84 16.83
N CYS A 96 3.01 18.01 16.64
CA CYS A 96 2.06 18.07 15.53
C CYS A 96 2.75 18.16 14.15
N PRO A 97 3.35 17.05 13.65
CA PRO A 97 3.94 16.99 12.31
C PRO A 97 2.99 17.48 11.22
N GLU A 98 3.51 18.14 10.19
CA GLU A 98 2.68 18.85 9.20
C GLU A 98 1.84 17.92 8.31
N LEU A 99 2.33 16.71 8.04
CA LEU A 99 1.65 15.68 7.26
C LEU A 99 1.70 14.36 8.01
N VAL A 100 0.55 13.72 8.22
CA VAL A 100 0.46 12.41 8.88
C VAL A 100 -0.43 11.53 8.03
N SER A 101 0.06 10.36 7.66
CA SER A 101 -0.77 9.34 7.02
C SER A 101 -1.09 8.21 7.98
N VAL A 102 -2.31 7.72 7.86
CA VAL A 102 -2.85 6.60 8.63
C VAL A 102 -3.26 5.51 7.64
N GLN A 103 -2.70 4.32 7.80
CA GLN A 103 -3.10 3.10 7.09
C GLN A 103 -3.95 2.22 8.01
N GLU A 104 -4.64 1.22 7.45
CA GLU A 104 -5.63 0.43 8.18
C GLU A 104 -6.75 1.29 8.81
N ALA A 105 -7.09 2.41 8.19
CA ALA A 105 -8.26 3.17 8.61
C ALA A 105 -9.54 2.55 8.06
N ASN A 106 -10.65 2.86 8.72
CA ASN A 106 -12.01 2.66 8.22
C ASN A 106 -12.84 3.88 8.66
N GLU A 107 -14.10 3.96 8.24
CA GLU A 107 -14.98 5.09 8.59
C GLU A 107 -15.04 5.35 10.11
N ARG A 108 -15.01 4.31 10.94
CA ARG A 108 -15.00 4.46 12.40
C ARG A 108 -13.71 5.12 12.90
N ILE A 109 -12.55 4.68 12.42
CA ILE A 109 -11.25 5.26 12.77
C ILE A 109 -11.19 6.71 12.32
N VAL A 110 -11.67 7.03 11.11
CA VAL A 110 -11.75 8.41 10.61
C VAL A 110 -12.56 9.28 11.58
N GLY A 111 -13.76 8.85 11.96
CA GLY A 111 -14.60 9.61 12.88
C GLY A 111 -13.98 9.79 14.27
N LEU A 112 -13.21 8.80 14.77
CA LEU A 112 -12.46 8.92 16.02
C LEU A 112 -11.30 9.92 15.90
N VAL A 113 -10.55 9.85 14.80
CA VAL A 113 -9.44 10.77 14.53
C VAL A 113 -9.95 12.21 14.38
N GLU A 114 -11.01 12.42 13.60
CA GLU A 114 -11.66 13.74 13.40
C GLU A 114 -12.02 14.40 14.73
N ALA A 115 -12.54 13.62 15.69
CA ALA A 115 -12.95 14.10 17.01
C ALA A 115 -11.76 14.65 17.84
N GLU A 116 -10.53 14.22 17.55
CA GLU A 116 -9.32 14.56 18.31
C GLU A 116 -8.42 15.59 17.59
N THR A 117 -8.74 15.98 16.37
CA THR A 117 -7.92 16.89 15.52
C THR A 117 -7.65 18.26 16.14
N ALA A 118 -8.54 18.74 17.01
CA ALA A 118 -8.50 20.09 17.58
C ALA A 118 -7.20 20.38 18.35
N VAL A 119 -6.52 19.36 18.89
CA VAL A 119 -5.25 19.51 19.63
C VAL A 119 -4.13 20.03 18.73
N CYS A 120 -4.03 19.48 17.52
CA CYS A 120 -3.01 19.84 16.54
C CYS A 120 -3.51 20.79 15.44
N GLY A 121 -4.83 21.03 15.38
CA GLY A 121 -5.43 21.83 14.31
C GLY A 121 -5.37 21.15 12.95
N TYR A 122 -5.44 19.82 12.93
CA TYR A 122 -5.41 19.06 11.68
C TYR A 122 -6.71 19.20 10.90
N GLU A 123 -6.58 19.35 9.58
CA GLU A 123 -7.58 18.95 8.60
C GLU A 123 -7.47 17.44 8.35
N VAL A 124 -8.61 16.73 8.32
CA VAL A 124 -8.66 15.33 7.90
C VAL A 124 -9.03 15.29 6.43
N VAL A 125 -8.12 14.79 5.61
CA VAL A 125 -8.29 14.61 4.18
C VAL A 125 -8.70 13.16 3.95
N TRP A 126 -9.99 12.97 3.67
CA TRP A 126 -10.60 11.67 3.37
C TRP A 126 -11.66 11.86 2.29
N ASP A 127 -11.72 10.91 1.35
CA ASP A 127 -12.59 10.92 0.18
C ASP A 127 -13.96 10.27 0.42
N GLY A 128 -14.23 9.85 1.66
CA GLY A 128 -15.48 9.21 2.05
C GLY A 128 -15.57 7.73 1.69
N ASP A 129 -14.47 7.11 1.24
CA ASP A 129 -14.42 5.66 0.97
C ASP A 129 -14.60 4.90 2.29
N PRO A 130 -15.72 4.17 2.46
CA PRO A 130 -16.07 3.49 3.71
C PRO A 130 -15.37 2.12 3.85
N GLY A 131 -14.55 1.73 2.87
CA GLY A 131 -13.87 0.46 2.88
C GLY A 131 -13.00 0.27 4.12
N LEU A 132 -12.69 -0.99 4.37
CA LEU A 132 -11.66 -1.34 5.33
C LEU A 132 -10.30 -1.04 4.73
N ASP A 133 -9.36 -0.79 5.60
CA ASP A 133 -7.96 -0.74 5.25
C ASP A 133 -7.62 0.37 4.27
N ARG A 134 -8.13 1.55 4.60
CA ARG A 134 -7.99 2.77 3.81
C ARG A 134 -6.89 3.65 4.35
N GLU A 135 -6.37 4.46 3.45
CA GLU A 135 -5.46 5.53 3.79
C GLU A 135 -6.19 6.86 4.01
N VAL A 136 -5.77 7.57 5.05
CA VAL A 136 -6.27 8.88 5.44
C VAL A 136 -5.06 9.77 5.73
N VAL A 137 -5.18 11.07 5.42
CA VAL A 137 -4.11 12.04 5.72
C VAL A 137 -4.63 13.12 6.66
N LEU A 138 -3.84 13.45 7.67
CA LEU A 138 -4.02 14.60 8.54
C LEU A 138 -2.99 15.65 8.16
N THR A 139 -3.40 16.92 8.06
CA THR A 139 -2.45 17.98 7.75
C THR A 139 -2.78 19.31 8.40
N THR A 140 -1.74 20.08 8.71
CA THR A 140 -1.86 21.49 9.11
C THR A 140 -1.58 22.44 7.94
N LEU A 141 -1.25 21.89 6.77
CA LEU A 141 -0.93 22.63 5.55
C LEU A 141 -2.19 22.83 4.70
N GLU A 142 -2.13 23.77 3.76
CA GLU A 142 -3.22 24.02 2.82
C GLU A 142 -3.32 22.87 1.81
N VAL A 143 -4.45 22.16 1.81
CA VAL A 143 -4.74 21.11 0.84
C VAL A 143 -5.08 21.73 -0.52
N ILE A 144 -4.26 21.41 -1.53
CA ILE A 144 -4.46 21.83 -2.91
C ILE A 144 -5.35 20.82 -3.65
N GLY A 145 -5.18 19.53 -3.34
CA GLY A 145 -6.01 18.48 -3.91
C GLY A 145 -5.71 17.12 -3.32
N ALA A 146 -6.61 16.17 -3.54
CA ALA A 146 -6.45 14.79 -3.10
C ALA A 146 -7.02 13.82 -4.14
N ARG A 147 -6.50 12.61 -4.18
CA ARG A 147 -6.96 11.56 -5.09
C ARG A 147 -6.60 10.16 -4.60
N ARG A 148 -7.55 9.24 -4.70
CA ARG A 148 -7.30 7.80 -4.56
C ARG A 148 -7.06 7.16 -5.92
N ARG A 149 -6.12 6.21 -5.97
CA ARG A 149 -5.97 5.25 -7.06
C ARG A 149 -6.13 3.85 -6.48
N VAL A 150 -7.13 3.13 -6.97
CA VAL A 150 -7.32 1.71 -6.66
C VAL A 150 -6.20 0.92 -7.35
N LEU A 151 -5.57 0.01 -6.62
CA LEU A 151 -4.47 -0.81 -7.13
C LEU A 151 -4.97 -2.17 -7.63
N ALA A 152 -4.06 -2.98 -8.18
CA ALA A 152 -4.31 -4.35 -8.58
C ALA A 152 -5.00 -5.15 -7.47
N ASP A 153 -5.94 -6.02 -7.86
CA ASP A 153 -6.89 -6.73 -6.99
C ASP A 153 -8.03 -5.87 -6.37
N ARG A 154 -8.04 -4.55 -6.64
CA ARG A 154 -9.06 -3.60 -6.18
C ARG A 154 -9.28 -3.47 -4.66
N PHE A 155 -8.55 -4.25 -3.86
CA PHE A 155 -8.64 -4.20 -2.41
C PHE A 155 -7.79 -3.07 -1.81
N ARG A 156 -6.55 -2.95 -2.30
CA ARG A 156 -5.58 -1.94 -1.88
C ARG A 156 -5.70 -0.67 -2.71
N SER A 157 -5.28 0.45 -2.13
CA SER A 157 -5.24 1.74 -2.80
C SER A 157 -3.94 2.50 -2.52
N ALA A 158 -3.75 3.58 -3.24
CA ALA A 158 -2.86 4.65 -2.85
C ALA A 158 -3.63 5.97 -2.84
N TYR A 159 -3.42 6.77 -1.81
CA TYR A 159 -4.09 8.04 -1.62
C TYR A 159 -3.07 9.19 -1.65
N LEU A 160 -3.17 10.01 -2.68
CA LEU A 160 -2.40 11.23 -2.86
C LEU A 160 -3.09 12.38 -2.14
N VAL A 161 -2.32 13.13 -1.37
CA VAL A 161 -2.69 14.47 -0.89
C VAL A 161 -1.59 15.44 -1.28
N ARG A 162 -1.98 16.43 -2.08
CA ARG A 162 -1.12 17.54 -2.51
C ARG A 162 -1.36 18.74 -1.61
N VAL A 163 -0.29 19.30 -1.05
CA VAL A 163 -0.36 20.45 -0.16
C VAL A 163 0.59 21.59 -0.57
N ALA A 164 0.23 22.81 -0.22
CA ALA A 164 1.14 23.96 -0.24
C ALA A 164 1.96 23.97 1.05
N SER A 165 3.28 24.08 0.93
CA SER A 165 4.19 24.07 2.08
C SER A 165 5.27 25.15 1.97
N PRO A 166 6.00 25.43 3.06
CA PRO A 166 7.18 26.31 3.03
C PRO A 166 8.29 25.87 2.06
N VAL A 167 8.36 24.58 1.73
CA VAL A 167 9.33 24.05 0.75
C VAL A 167 8.76 23.99 -0.67
N GLY A 168 7.58 24.56 -0.93
CA GLY A 168 6.90 24.44 -2.23
C GLY A 168 5.73 23.46 -2.19
N VAL A 169 5.34 22.91 -3.34
CA VAL A 169 4.29 21.90 -3.39
C VAL A 169 4.87 20.56 -2.95
N VAL A 170 4.08 19.83 -2.15
CA VAL A 170 4.41 18.48 -1.70
C VAL A 170 3.30 17.54 -2.12
N ASP A 171 3.66 16.49 -2.83
CA ASP A 171 2.81 15.33 -3.08
C ASP A 171 3.09 14.27 -2.03
N PHE A 172 2.14 14.01 -1.14
CA PHE A 172 2.23 12.92 -0.18
C PHE A 172 1.31 11.78 -0.60
N LEU A 173 1.90 10.69 -1.06
CA LEU A 173 1.21 9.49 -1.51
C LEU A 173 1.30 8.43 -0.42
N THR A 174 0.18 8.08 0.19
CA THR A 174 0.12 7.05 1.22
C THR A 174 -0.52 5.76 0.70
N THR A 175 -0.04 4.60 1.13
CA THR A 175 -0.56 3.30 0.67
C THR A 175 -0.40 2.21 1.72
N HIS A 176 -1.27 1.21 1.70
CA HIS A 176 -1.05 -0.09 2.36
C HIS A 176 -1.05 -1.19 1.30
N LEU A 177 0.12 -1.79 1.04
CA LEU A 177 0.25 -2.84 0.01
C LEU A 177 -0.23 -4.20 0.52
N ALA A 178 -0.47 -5.15 -0.39
CA ALA A 178 -0.89 -6.50 -0.06
C ALA A 178 0.03 -7.12 0.99
N SER A 179 -0.53 -7.64 2.06
CA SER A 179 0.15 -8.30 3.18
C SER A 179 0.52 -9.74 2.85
N GLY A 180 1.03 -10.50 3.81
CA GLY A 180 1.30 -11.93 3.61
C GLY A 180 0.04 -12.78 3.39
N SER A 181 -1.13 -12.30 3.81
CA SER A 181 -2.39 -13.04 3.68
C SER A 181 -3.07 -12.85 2.31
N ASP A 182 -2.83 -11.72 1.65
CA ASP A 182 -3.42 -11.36 0.36
C ASP A 182 -2.39 -11.21 -0.78
N ASP A 183 -1.08 -11.30 -0.51
CA ASP A 183 -0.08 -11.34 -1.58
C ASP A 183 -0.09 -12.70 -2.29
N ARG A 184 -0.39 -12.66 -3.58
CA ARG A 184 -0.53 -13.83 -4.46
C ARG A 184 0.28 -13.66 -5.72
N ALA A 185 0.57 -14.78 -6.39
CA ALA A 185 1.25 -14.75 -7.68
C ALA A 185 0.42 -13.94 -8.69
N CYS A 186 1.10 -13.08 -9.44
CA CYS A 186 0.46 -12.31 -10.49
C CYS A 186 0.04 -13.21 -11.66
N ASN A 187 -0.87 -12.67 -12.46
CA ASN A 187 -1.18 -13.11 -13.82
C ASN A 187 -1.63 -11.88 -14.63
N LEU A 188 -1.85 -12.03 -15.94
CA LEU A 188 -2.20 -10.89 -16.82
C LEU A 188 -3.54 -10.22 -16.49
N GLU A 189 -4.45 -10.92 -15.83
CA GLU A 189 -5.77 -10.40 -15.44
C GLU A 189 -5.67 -9.65 -14.11
N LEU A 190 -5.03 -10.25 -13.10
CA LEU A 190 -4.85 -9.67 -11.79
C LEU A 190 -3.85 -8.50 -11.79
N CYS A 191 -2.77 -8.64 -12.55
CA CYS A 191 -1.64 -7.74 -12.60
C CYS A 191 -1.36 -7.33 -14.06
N PRO A 192 -2.19 -6.45 -14.64
CA PRO A 192 -1.94 -5.94 -15.99
C PRO A 192 -0.65 -5.09 -16.02
N PRO A 193 -0.10 -4.81 -17.22
CA PRO A 193 1.00 -3.86 -17.37
C PRO A 193 0.73 -2.54 -16.62
N PRO A 194 1.74 -1.95 -15.95
CA PRO A 194 3.17 -2.23 -16.07
C PRO A 194 3.69 -3.38 -15.19
N CYS A 195 2.82 -4.18 -14.59
CA CYS A 195 3.23 -5.25 -13.69
C CYS A 195 3.93 -6.41 -14.41
N ASP A 196 4.83 -7.07 -13.67
CA ASP A 196 5.43 -8.34 -14.07
C ASP A 196 4.42 -9.47 -13.81
N PRO A 197 3.92 -10.17 -14.85
CA PRO A 197 2.95 -11.25 -14.67
C PRO A 197 3.54 -12.47 -13.96
N GLU A 198 4.88 -12.58 -13.83
CA GLU A 198 5.54 -13.64 -13.06
C GLU A 198 5.90 -13.18 -11.62
N GLY A 199 5.59 -11.93 -11.27
CA GLY A 199 5.84 -11.34 -9.96
C GLY A 199 4.77 -11.66 -8.92
N SER A 200 4.80 -10.93 -7.81
CA SER A 200 3.74 -10.95 -6.79
C SER A 200 2.81 -9.74 -6.94
N LEU A 201 1.58 -9.89 -6.44
CA LEU A 201 0.59 -8.84 -6.40
C LEU A 201 1.14 -7.60 -5.69
N ARG A 202 1.81 -7.77 -4.55
CA ARG A 202 2.43 -6.67 -3.80
C ARG A 202 3.46 -5.90 -4.63
N ALA A 203 4.34 -6.60 -5.34
CA ALA A 203 5.33 -5.96 -6.21
C ALA A 203 4.67 -5.29 -7.43
N CYS A 204 3.54 -5.80 -7.92
CA CYS A 204 2.72 -5.13 -8.93
C CYS A 204 2.12 -3.82 -8.38
N GLN A 205 1.51 -3.86 -7.20
CA GLN A 205 0.94 -2.70 -6.53
C GLN A 205 1.99 -1.61 -6.29
N ALA A 206 3.20 -1.97 -5.82
CA ALA A 206 4.31 -1.01 -5.69
C ALA A 206 4.67 -0.30 -7.01
N ARG A 207 4.65 -1.02 -8.15
CA ARG A 207 4.87 -0.41 -9.47
C ARG A 207 3.75 0.54 -9.87
N GLN A 208 2.49 0.20 -9.57
CA GLN A 208 1.35 1.09 -9.83
C GLN A 208 1.38 2.34 -8.94
N VAL A 209 1.87 2.22 -7.70
CA VAL A 209 2.13 3.35 -6.80
C VAL A 209 3.22 4.26 -7.37
N LEU A 210 4.32 3.68 -7.86
CA LEU A 210 5.39 4.44 -8.52
C LEU A 210 4.88 5.15 -9.78
N GLU A 211 4.12 4.46 -10.63
CA GLU A 211 3.48 5.05 -11.81
C GLU A 211 2.58 6.21 -11.40
N PHE A 212 1.77 6.06 -10.34
CA PHE A 212 0.93 7.13 -9.83
C PHE A 212 1.75 8.33 -9.35
N ALA A 213 2.82 8.08 -8.60
CA ALA A 213 3.72 9.14 -8.16
C ALA A 213 4.37 9.89 -9.34
N GLN A 214 4.77 9.16 -10.40
CA GLN A 214 5.35 9.75 -11.61
C GLN A 214 4.32 10.54 -12.44
N ASP A 215 3.09 10.05 -12.54
CA ASP A 215 2.00 10.70 -13.26
C ASP A 215 1.65 12.07 -12.68
N VAL A 216 1.75 12.21 -11.35
CA VAL A 216 1.37 13.44 -10.65
C VAL A 216 2.54 14.36 -10.36
N ALA A 217 3.78 13.85 -10.37
CA ALA A 217 4.96 14.61 -10.01
C ALA A 217 5.09 15.90 -10.83
N ILE A 218 5.34 17.01 -10.12
CA ILE A 218 5.69 18.28 -10.72
C ILE A 218 7.21 18.45 -10.64
N SER A 219 7.83 18.85 -11.75
CA SER A 219 9.27 19.11 -11.79
C SER A 219 9.66 20.21 -10.80
N GLY A 220 10.64 19.94 -9.96
CA GLY A 220 11.11 20.87 -8.92
C GLY A 220 10.27 20.88 -7.65
N ASP A 221 9.34 19.94 -7.48
CA ASP A 221 8.57 19.72 -6.24
C ASP A 221 9.04 18.46 -5.52
N VAL A 222 8.48 18.23 -4.32
CA VAL A 222 8.80 17.06 -3.48
C VAL A 222 7.68 16.05 -3.60
N THR A 223 8.02 14.80 -3.88
CA THR A 223 7.09 13.66 -3.80
C THR A 223 7.56 12.72 -2.69
N VAL A 224 6.66 12.41 -1.76
CA VAL A 224 6.88 11.42 -0.70
C VAL A 224 5.90 10.27 -0.89
N VAL A 225 6.40 9.05 -0.98
CA VAL A 225 5.61 7.82 -0.90
C VAL A 225 5.81 7.22 0.48
N GLY A 226 4.74 7.00 1.23
CA GLY A 226 4.82 6.45 2.58
C GLY A 226 3.71 5.46 2.91
N GLY A 227 3.95 4.62 3.92
CA GLY A 227 2.96 3.64 4.36
C GLY A 227 3.56 2.30 4.71
N ASP A 228 2.67 1.34 4.94
CA ASP A 228 3.01 -0.06 5.12
C ASP A 228 3.14 -0.73 3.75
N LEU A 229 4.38 -0.95 3.33
CA LEU A 229 4.68 -1.61 2.06
C LEU A 229 4.66 -3.14 2.19
N ASN A 230 4.40 -3.66 3.39
CA ASN A 230 4.34 -5.07 3.73
C ASN A 230 5.58 -5.91 3.39
N ASP A 231 6.70 -5.28 3.04
CA ASP A 231 7.91 -5.95 2.57
C ASP A 231 9.18 -5.31 3.12
N VAL A 232 10.24 -6.11 3.21
CA VAL A 232 11.51 -5.70 3.80
C VAL A 232 12.40 -5.00 2.77
N ALA A 233 13.37 -4.23 3.25
CA ALA A 233 14.35 -3.58 2.39
C ALA A 233 15.10 -4.60 1.52
N GLY A 234 15.31 -4.25 0.24
CA GLY A 234 15.94 -5.12 -0.75
C GLY A 234 15.01 -6.15 -1.39
N SER A 235 13.73 -6.22 -0.99
CA SER A 235 12.70 -6.96 -1.71
C SER A 235 12.41 -6.34 -3.09
N ALA A 236 11.81 -7.12 -4.00
CA ALA A 236 11.35 -6.60 -5.29
C ALA A 236 10.34 -5.46 -5.13
N THR A 237 9.50 -5.51 -4.09
CA THR A 237 8.51 -4.48 -3.76
C THR A 237 9.18 -3.14 -3.47
N VAL A 238 10.15 -3.10 -2.55
CA VAL A 238 10.82 -1.86 -2.13
C VAL A 238 11.84 -1.39 -3.20
N ALA A 239 12.46 -2.32 -3.91
CA ALA A 239 13.44 -2.00 -4.97
C ALA A 239 12.86 -1.13 -6.09
N VAL A 240 11.56 -1.28 -6.41
CA VAL A 240 10.84 -0.46 -7.41
C VAL A 240 11.10 1.04 -7.20
N PHE A 241 11.00 1.51 -5.96
CA PHE A 241 11.17 2.93 -5.64
C PHE A 241 12.64 3.36 -5.71
N GLY A 242 13.55 2.54 -5.14
CA GLY A 242 14.99 2.83 -5.15
C GLY A 242 15.58 2.87 -6.56
N GLU A 243 15.14 1.96 -7.45
CA GLU A 243 15.51 1.95 -8.86
C GLU A 243 15.02 3.20 -9.61
N ALA A 244 13.90 3.78 -9.17
CA ALA A 244 13.36 5.03 -9.68
C ALA A 244 13.98 6.29 -9.04
N GLY A 245 14.98 6.12 -8.15
CA GLY A 245 15.70 7.23 -7.53
C GLY A 245 15.05 7.80 -6.26
N PHE A 246 14.01 7.16 -5.72
CA PHE A 246 13.50 7.53 -4.40
C PHE A 246 14.53 7.18 -3.31
N VAL A 247 14.65 8.06 -2.33
CA VAL A 247 15.56 7.95 -1.19
C VAL A 247 14.79 7.42 0.01
N ASP A 248 15.29 6.35 0.62
CA ASP A 248 14.81 5.86 1.91
C ASP A 248 15.24 6.84 3.03
N SER A 249 14.28 7.55 3.62
CA SER A 249 14.57 8.59 4.60
C SER A 249 15.26 8.06 5.86
N HIS A 250 14.90 6.84 6.28
CA HIS A 250 15.44 6.21 7.49
C HIS A 250 16.93 5.93 7.31
N LEU A 251 17.30 5.34 6.18
CA LEU A 251 18.70 5.06 5.86
C LEU A 251 19.49 6.34 5.55
N ALA A 252 18.88 7.32 4.86
CA ALA A 252 19.50 8.61 4.60
C ALA A 252 19.81 9.38 5.90
N ALA A 253 19.02 9.18 6.95
CA ALA A 253 19.26 9.76 8.27
C ALA A 253 20.39 9.07 9.05
N GLY A 254 21.04 8.05 8.44
CA GLY A 254 22.11 7.28 9.06
C GLY A 254 21.63 6.25 10.09
N LEU A 255 20.32 5.94 10.10
CA LEU A 255 19.76 4.92 10.96
C LEU A 255 20.00 3.53 10.37
N ALA A 256 20.21 2.56 11.24
CA ALA A 256 20.42 1.18 10.82
C ALA A 256 19.12 0.56 10.30
N GLU A 257 19.24 -0.29 9.28
CA GLU A 257 18.18 -1.20 8.87
C GLU A 257 17.73 -2.08 10.05
N CYS A 258 16.49 -2.59 9.99
CA CYS A 258 15.97 -3.51 10.99
C CYS A 258 16.89 -4.72 11.18
N ASP A 259 17.34 -4.91 12.42
CA ASP A 259 18.06 -6.10 12.84
C ASP A 259 17.11 -7.03 13.62
N PRO A 260 16.71 -8.18 13.05
CA PRO A 260 15.80 -9.10 13.73
C PRO A 260 16.32 -9.65 15.07
N ALA A 261 17.63 -9.60 15.33
CA ALA A 261 18.21 -10.06 16.58
C ALA A 261 18.10 -9.00 17.70
N THR A 262 18.36 -7.73 17.38
CA THR A 262 18.31 -6.63 18.36
C THR A 262 16.97 -5.88 18.37
N ARG A 263 16.13 -6.09 17.36
CA ARG A 263 14.87 -5.38 17.08
C ARG A 263 15.03 -3.89 16.78
N THR A 264 16.26 -3.42 16.68
CA THR A 264 16.57 -2.02 16.36
C THR A 264 16.09 -1.71 14.95
N GLY A 265 15.39 -0.59 14.76
CA GLY A 265 14.97 -0.11 13.44
C GLY A 265 13.76 -0.83 12.83
N CYS A 266 13.12 -1.74 13.56
CA CYS A 266 11.97 -2.50 13.08
C CYS A 266 10.65 -1.75 13.34
N THR A 267 9.67 -1.92 12.44
CA THR A 267 8.38 -1.22 12.46
C THR A 267 7.17 -2.16 12.63
N ALA A 268 7.30 -3.46 12.36
CA ALA A 268 6.18 -4.42 12.46
C ALA A 268 6.57 -5.77 13.09
N GLY A 269 5.56 -6.52 13.56
CA GLY A 269 5.71 -7.87 14.11
C GLY A 269 5.24 -8.09 15.55
N ARG A 270 4.48 -7.14 16.13
CA ARG A 270 3.62 -7.38 17.29
C ARG A 270 2.40 -8.23 16.89
N ASP A 271 1.73 -8.80 17.88
CA ASP A 271 0.42 -9.44 17.75
C ASP A 271 -0.67 -8.44 17.37
N ASP A 272 -1.41 -8.75 16.30
CA ASP A 272 -2.45 -7.95 15.65
C ASP A 272 -3.87 -8.50 15.92
N VAL A 273 -4.00 -9.67 16.53
CA VAL A 273 -5.30 -10.29 16.87
C VAL A 273 -5.69 -10.09 18.33
N THR A 274 -4.75 -9.71 19.21
CA THR A 274 -5.05 -9.37 20.60
C THR A 274 -4.34 -8.11 21.08
N LEU A 275 -4.80 -7.57 22.22
CA LEU A 275 -4.17 -6.44 22.89
C LEU A 275 -2.89 -6.80 23.68
N ALA A 276 -2.41 -8.05 23.65
CA ALA A 276 -1.33 -8.49 24.51
C ALA A 276 -0.04 -7.70 24.28
N ASP A 277 0.40 -7.58 23.03
CA ASP A 277 1.64 -6.86 22.69
C ASP A 277 1.47 -5.33 22.80
N MET A 278 0.30 -4.78 22.46
CA MET A 278 0.02 -3.35 22.60
C MET A 278 -0.06 -2.89 24.06
N ARG A 279 -0.34 -3.80 25.00
CA ARG A 279 -0.33 -3.53 26.45
C ARG A 279 1.02 -3.82 27.12
N ASP A 280 1.90 -4.58 26.48
CA ASP A 280 3.22 -4.91 27.05
C ASP A 280 4.26 -3.86 26.65
N PRO A 281 4.73 -3.01 27.58
CA PRO A 281 5.76 -2.02 27.27
C PRO A 281 7.12 -2.64 26.87
N ALA A 282 7.32 -3.94 27.08
CA ALA A 282 8.50 -4.66 26.59
C ALA A 282 8.32 -5.27 25.20
N SER A 283 7.13 -5.14 24.58
CA SER A 283 6.89 -5.69 23.25
C SER A 283 7.66 -4.94 22.16
N GLN A 284 8.23 -5.70 21.22
CA GLN A 284 9.14 -5.19 20.21
C GLN A 284 8.77 -5.68 18.81
N GLN A 285 9.03 -4.80 17.84
CA GLN A 285 8.93 -5.11 16.42
C GLN A 285 10.02 -6.06 15.96
N ARG A 286 9.84 -6.65 14.78
CA ARG A 286 10.67 -7.75 14.26
C ARG A 286 11.17 -7.56 12.84
N ARG A 287 10.48 -6.73 12.05
CA ARG A 287 10.79 -6.41 10.66
C ARG A 287 10.55 -4.92 10.42
N ARG A 288 11.21 -4.31 9.44
CA ARG A 288 10.84 -2.99 8.93
C ARG A 288 10.09 -3.17 7.61
N ILE A 289 8.84 -2.75 7.61
CA ILE A 289 7.94 -2.80 6.44
C ILE A 289 7.21 -1.47 6.20
N ASP A 290 7.37 -0.50 7.11
CA ASP A 290 6.83 0.85 7.00
C ASP A 290 7.93 1.81 6.53
N TYR A 291 7.62 2.65 5.54
CA TYR A 291 8.61 3.51 4.89
C TYR A 291 8.08 4.92 4.67
N LEU A 292 9.02 5.87 4.60
CA LEU A 292 8.84 7.18 3.98
C LEU A 292 9.97 7.34 2.96
N LEU A 293 9.62 7.22 1.68
CA LEU A 293 10.54 7.31 0.56
C LEU A 293 10.30 8.65 -0.13
N TYR A 294 11.33 9.43 -0.40
CA TYR A 294 11.15 10.75 -1.02
C TYR A 294 11.94 10.90 -2.32
N SER A 295 11.39 11.70 -3.23
CA SER A 295 12.04 12.17 -4.45
C SER A 295 11.93 13.69 -4.50
N ALA A 296 13.03 14.35 -4.81
CA ALA A 296 13.13 15.81 -4.90
C ALA A 296 14.10 16.16 -6.05
N VAL A 297 13.77 15.68 -7.25
CA VAL A 297 14.60 15.87 -8.44
C VAL A 297 14.78 17.36 -8.71
N ASP A 298 16.03 17.76 -9.00
CA ASP A 298 16.44 19.14 -9.26
C ASP A 298 16.28 20.12 -8.07
N ARG A 299 16.21 19.59 -6.84
CA ARG A 299 16.20 20.39 -5.61
C ARG A 299 17.30 20.01 -4.64
N ASP A 300 17.76 20.99 -3.86
CA ASP A 300 18.55 20.72 -2.67
C ASP A 300 17.60 20.38 -1.51
N CYS A 301 17.46 19.09 -1.23
CA CYS A 301 16.68 18.56 -0.13
C CYS A 301 17.50 17.51 0.62
N ALA A 302 17.47 17.57 1.95
CA ALA A 302 18.14 16.62 2.82
C ALA A 302 17.26 16.24 4.01
N VAL A 303 17.42 15.00 4.47
CA VAL A 303 16.82 14.57 5.73
C VAL A 303 17.44 15.35 6.90
N ALA A 304 16.58 15.84 7.77
CA ALA A 304 16.94 16.61 8.95
C ALA A 304 16.84 15.76 10.23
N GLY A 305 17.32 16.34 11.32
CA GLY A 305 17.14 15.77 12.66
C GLY A 305 15.65 15.57 12.99
N GLY A 306 15.33 14.45 13.63
CA GLY A 306 13.95 14.05 13.92
C GLY A 306 13.39 12.97 12.99
N THR A 307 14.07 12.68 11.88
CA THR A 307 13.79 11.51 11.03
C THR A 307 14.10 10.21 11.79
N GLY A 308 13.21 9.21 11.70
CA GLY A 308 13.39 7.91 12.35
C GLY A 308 12.07 7.19 12.64
N LEU A 309 12.00 6.49 13.77
CA LEU A 309 10.78 5.81 14.21
C LEU A 309 9.87 6.76 14.97
N PHE A 310 8.59 6.74 14.64
CA PHE A 310 7.52 7.34 15.44
C PHE A 310 7.12 6.36 16.53
N ASN A 311 6.59 6.83 17.67
CA ASN A 311 6.03 6.02 18.78
C ASN A 311 6.74 4.70 19.17
N ALA A 312 8.06 4.62 18.97
CA ALA A 312 8.84 3.43 19.28
C ALA A 312 8.99 3.17 20.78
N GLU A 313 8.85 4.22 21.59
CA GLU A 313 8.90 4.13 23.05
C GLU A 313 7.50 3.88 23.62
N PRO A 314 7.36 2.99 24.63
CA PRO A 314 6.07 2.68 25.20
C PRO A 314 5.50 3.88 25.97
N ALA A 315 4.21 4.15 25.74
CA ALA A 315 3.46 5.13 26.50
C ALA A 315 3.18 4.63 27.93
N PRO A 316 3.09 5.55 28.91
CA PRO A 316 2.60 5.20 30.23
C PRO A 316 1.08 4.99 30.17
N GLY A 317 0.58 3.88 30.70
CA GLY A 317 -0.86 3.65 30.79
C GLY A 317 -1.25 2.19 30.67
N GLU A 318 -2.51 1.96 30.30
CA GLU A 318 -3.01 0.62 29.99
C GLU A 318 -2.52 0.13 28.62
N LEU A 319 -2.48 1.02 27.63
CA LEU A 319 -1.87 0.75 26.32
C LEU A 319 -0.48 1.38 26.28
N ALA A 320 0.52 0.56 25.93
CA ALA A 320 1.88 0.98 25.69
C ALA A 320 2.06 1.49 24.25
N PHE A 321 1.35 0.91 23.30
CA PHE A 321 1.45 1.25 21.87
C PHE A 321 0.05 1.40 21.26
N PRO A 322 -0.15 2.34 20.32
CA PRO A 322 -1.45 2.53 19.67
C PRO A 322 -1.71 1.51 18.55
N SER A 323 -0.68 0.80 18.10
CA SER A 323 -0.78 -0.22 17.07
C SER A 323 0.22 -1.35 17.30
N ASP A 324 -0.05 -2.46 16.63
CA ASP A 324 0.90 -3.53 16.35
C ASP A 324 2.07 -3.07 15.43
N HIS A 325 1.94 -1.92 14.77
CA HIS A 325 3.00 -1.22 14.05
C HIS A 325 3.62 -0.07 14.88
N THR A 326 4.89 0.20 14.62
CA THR A 326 5.62 1.39 15.04
C THR A 326 5.78 2.28 13.82
N GLY A 327 5.28 3.51 13.88
CA GLY A 327 5.29 4.40 12.73
C GLY A 327 6.68 4.88 12.33
N VAL A 328 6.74 5.63 11.24
CA VAL A 328 7.97 6.27 10.74
C VAL A 328 7.79 7.78 10.63
N VAL A 329 8.89 8.52 10.82
CA VAL A 329 8.96 9.98 10.74
C VAL A 329 10.01 10.37 9.70
N LEU A 330 9.68 11.35 8.86
CA LEU A 330 10.64 12.07 8.01
C LEU A 330 10.58 13.55 8.37
N ALA A 331 11.72 14.16 8.67
CA ALA A 331 11.88 15.61 8.63
C ALA A 331 12.70 15.95 7.39
N LEU A 332 12.09 16.62 6.41
CA LEU A 332 12.74 16.97 5.16
C LEU A 332 13.00 18.47 5.12
N THR A 333 14.27 18.86 5.01
CA THR A 333 14.68 20.25 4.81
C THR A 333 15.02 20.46 3.36
N CYS A 334 14.47 21.51 2.74
CA CYS A 334 14.77 21.90 1.37
C CYS A 334 14.98 23.41 1.28
N ASP A 335 15.58 23.88 0.19
CA ASP A 335 15.49 25.29 -0.22
C ASP A 335 14.01 25.74 -0.22
N ALA A 336 13.71 26.94 0.27
CA ALA A 336 12.36 27.48 0.26
C ALA A 336 11.88 27.74 -1.17
N ALA A 337 10.60 27.47 -1.44
CA ALA A 337 9.98 27.73 -2.74
C ALA A 337 8.61 28.34 -2.57
N GLY A 338 8.30 29.36 -3.38
CA GLY A 338 6.97 29.93 -3.46
C GLY A 338 5.98 28.95 -4.10
N VAL A 339 4.75 28.94 -3.62
CA VAL A 339 3.67 28.11 -4.17
C VAL A 339 2.71 28.99 -4.97
N ASP A 340 2.42 28.60 -6.22
CA ASP A 340 1.22 29.04 -6.93
C ASP A 340 0.17 27.92 -6.81
N PRO A 341 -0.75 28.00 -5.83
CA PRO A 341 -1.68 26.91 -5.54
C PRO A 341 -2.66 26.65 -6.68
N VAL A 342 -2.95 27.66 -7.51
CA VAL A 342 -3.84 27.52 -8.66
C VAL A 342 -3.16 26.73 -9.77
N ALA A 343 -1.90 27.05 -10.07
CA ALA A 343 -1.13 26.29 -11.04
C ALA A 343 -0.93 24.83 -10.60
N ALA A 344 -0.65 24.61 -9.31
CA ALA A 344 -0.47 23.28 -8.72
C ALA A 344 -1.75 22.43 -8.74
N ALA A 345 -2.91 23.04 -8.49
CA ALA A 345 -4.21 22.35 -8.56
C ALA A 345 -4.54 21.91 -10.00
N LEU A 346 -4.28 22.78 -10.99
CA LEU A 346 -4.48 22.47 -12.41
C LEU A 346 -3.55 21.37 -12.92
N ALA A 347 -2.46 21.08 -12.20
CA ALA A 347 -1.50 20.05 -12.54
C ALA A 347 -1.88 18.65 -12.01
N LEU A 348 -2.95 18.51 -11.21
CA LEU A 348 -3.51 17.18 -10.95
C LEU A 348 -4.33 16.79 -12.19
N PRO A 349 -3.82 15.92 -13.09
CA PRO A 349 -4.55 15.55 -14.31
C PRO A 349 -5.90 14.97 -13.91
N ASP A 350 -7.03 15.21 -14.58
CA ASP A 350 -8.29 14.53 -14.19
C ASP A 350 -8.07 13.02 -14.06
N GLU A 351 -8.78 12.36 -13.13
CA GLU A 351 -8.76 10.90 -13.08
C GLU A 351 -9.15 10.40 -14.48
N PRO A 352 -8.30 9.58 -15.14
CA PRO A 352 -8.67 9.06 -16.44
C PRO A 352 -10.00 8.36 -16.24
N GLU A 353 -11.02 8.84 -16.97
CA GLU A 353 -12.35 8.25 -16.93
C GLU A 353 -12.15 6.74 -17.10
N PRO A 354 -12.60 5.92 -16.12
CA PRO A 354 -12.31 4.50 -16.12
C PRO A 354 -12.63 3.99 -17.52
N ALA A 355 -11.64 3.34 -18.15
CA ALA A 355 -11.79 2.88 -19.53
C ALA A 355 -13.12 2.18 -19.61
N ALA A 356 -14.04 2.69 -20.44
CA ALA A 356 -15.43 2.24 -20.46
C ALA A 356 -15.43 0.71 -20.47
N GLU A 357 -15.73 0.12 -19.31
CA GLU A 357 -15.80 -1.33 -19.20
C GLU A 357 -16.79 -1.75 -20.28
N PRO A 358 -16.47 -2.75 -21.12
CA PRO A 358 -17.34 -3.12 -22.22
C PRO A 358 -18.71 -3.38 -21.62
N GLU A 359 -19.67 -2.46 -21.85
CA GLU A 359 -20.91 -2.43 -21.09
C GLU A 359 -21.52 -3.83 -21.14
N GLY A 360 -21.39 -4.55 -20.03
CA GLY A 360 -21.98 -5.86 -19.89
C GLY A 360 -23.46 -5.69 -20.17
N GLN A 361 -24.03 -6.59 -20.96
CA GLN A 361 -25.44 -6.42 -21.30
C GLN A 361 -26.25 -6.40 -20.00
N PRO A 362 -27.26 -5.52 -19.87
CA PRO A 362 -28.10 -5.53 -18.68
C PRO A 362 -28.65 -6.94 -18.43
N VAL A 363 -28.49 -7.41 -17.20
CA VAL A 363 -29.07 -8.69 -16.77
C VAL A 363 -30.57 -8.49 -16.58
N ASP A 364 -31.39 -9.46 -16.98
CA ASP A 364 -32.83 -9.37 -16.75
C ASP A 364 -33.13 -9.40 -15.23
N PRO A 365 -34.21 -8.76 -14.75
CA PRO A 365 -34.46 -8.62 -13.31
C PRO A 365 -34.51 -9.95 -12.54
N ALA A 366 -35.00 -11.02 -13.15
CA ALA A 366 -35.09 -12.32 -12.49
C ALA A 366 -33.72 -12.99 -12.35
N SER A 367 -32.87 -12.90 -13.38
CA SER A 367 -31.47 -13.33 -13.28
C SER A 367 -30.69 -12.50 -12.26
N ALA A 368 -30.89 -11.17 -12.22
CA ALA A 368 -30.25 -10.30 -11.25
C ALA A 368 -30.62 -10.69 -9.81
N GLU A 369 -31.92 -10.86 -9.51
CA GLU A 369 -32.39 -11.31 -8.19
C GLU A 369 -31.82 -12.69 -7.80
N ALA A 370 -31.74 -13.63 -8.75
CA ALA A 370 -31.18 -14.96 -8.50
C ALA A 370 -29.67 -14.92 -8.21
N ILE A 371 -28.92 -14.10 -8.94
CA ILE A 371 -27.47 -13.89 -8.72
C ILE A 371 -27.24 -13.24 -7.35
N THR A 372 -27.97 -12.14 -7.05
CA THR A 372 -27.90 -11.47 -5.74
C THR A 372 -28.16 -12.45 -4.61
N THR A 373 -29.23 -13.22 -4.71
CA THR A 373 -29.60 -14.22 -3.69
C THR A 373 -28.50 -15.27 -3.51
N ALA A 374 -27.90 -15.76 -4.61
CA ALA A 374 -26.82 -16.76 -4.53
C ALA A 374 -25.59 -16.22 -3.79
N PHE A 375 -25.16 -15.00 -4.11
CA PHE A 375 -24.01 -14.34 -3.45
C PHE A 375 -24.30 -14.05 -1.96
N GLU A 376 -25.46 -13.49 -1.66
CA GLU A 376 -25.84 -13.15 -0.29
C GLU A 376 -25.93 -14.39 0.60
N ILE A 377 -26.59 -15.47 0.14
CA ILE A 377 -26.69 -16.73 0.90
C ILE A 377 -25.32 -17.39 1.07
N PHE A 378 -24.48 -17.39 0.03
CA PHE A 378 -23.15 -18.00 0.11
C PHE A 378 -22.28 -17.32 1.18
N ILE A 379 -22.25 -15.98 1.17
CA ILE A 379 -21.39 -15.19 2.06
C ILE A 379 -21.99 -15.07 3.48
N ASP A 380 -23.31 -15.12 3.64
CA ASP A 380 -23.97 -14.93 4.94
C ASP A 380 -23.56 -16.01 5.96
N GLY A 381 -22.69 -15.62 6.88
CA GLY A 381 -22.18 -16.47 7.95
C GLY A 381 -23.19 -16.77 9.06
N SER A 382 -24.33 -16.08 9.11
CA SER A 382 -25.39 -16.39 10.07
C SER A 382 -26.27 -17.57 9.65
N ILE A 383 -26.17 -18.00 8.39
CA ILE A 383 -26.85 -19.19 7.89
C ILE A 383 -26.12 -20.42 8.43
N THR A 384 -26.72 -21.06 9.44
CA THR A 384 -26.16 -22.26 10.09
C THR A 384 -26.33 -23.54 9.28
N ASP A 385 -27.22 -23.54 8.28
CA ASP A 385 -27.32 -24.62 7.30
C ASP A 385 -26.20 -24.47 6.26
N VAL A 386 -25.05 -25.07 6.55
CA VAL A 386 -23.88 -25.06 5.69
C VAL A 386 -24.20 -25.60 4.28
N GLU A 387 -25.10 -26.58 4.14
CA GLU A 387 -25.45 -27.10 2.82
C GLU A 387 -26.18 -26.07 1.97
N ALA A 388 -27.05 -25.26 2.58
CA ALA A 388 -27.76 -24.20 1.87
C ALA A 388 -26.80 -23.17 1.27
N ARG A 389 -25.67 -22.91 1.95
CA ARG A 389 -24.59 -22.04 1.48
C ARG A 389 -23.78 -22.69 0.36
N ILE A 390 -23.36 -23.95 0.55
CA ILE A 390 -22.60 -24.72 -0.46
C ILE A 390 -23.42 -24.87 -1.75
N ASP A 391 -24.74 -25.04 -1.64
CA ASP A 391 -25.64 -25.19 -2.78
C ASP A 391 -25.79 -23.92 -3.63
N GLN A 392 -25.16 -22.80 -3.26
CA GLN A 392 -25.07 -21.59 -4.08
C GLN A 392 -23.83 -21.54 -4.98
N ILE A 393 -22.90 -22.49 -4.83
CA ILE A 393 -21.63 -22.50 -5.56
C ILE A 393 -21.73 -23.45 -6.75
N GLU A 394 -21.04 -23.12 -7.84
CA GLU A 394 -20.87 -24.01 -9.00
C GLU A 394 -20.31 -25.38 -8.55
N ASP A 395 -20.94 -26.47 -9.00
CA ASP A 395 -20.50 -27.82 -8.66
C ASP A 395 -19.27 -28.23 -9.48
N PHE A 396 -18.14 -28.41 -8.80
CA PHE A 396 -16.91 -28.97 -9.38
C PHE A 396 -16.26 -29.96 -8.40
N ALA A 397 -15.40 -30.84 -8.94
CA ALA A 397 -14.77 -31.89 -8.16
C ALA A 397 -13.99 -31.31 -6.96
N GLY A 398 -14.37 -31.70 -5.74
CA GLY A 398 -13.74 -31.24 -4.49
C GLY A 398 -14.31 -29.96 -3.89
N MET A 399 -15.19 -29.24 -4.61
CA MET A 399 -15.77 -27.95 -4.16
C MET A 399 -16.45 -28.05 -2.80
N ARG A 400 -17.36 -29.02 -2.63
CA ARG A 400 -18.18 -29.09 -1.41
C ARG A 400 -17.34 -29.28 -0.16
N GLU A 401 -16.29 -30.09 -0.24
CA GLU A 401 -15.38 -30.32 0.88
C GLU A 401 -14.57 -29.06 1.19
N ALA A 402 -14.02 -28.41 0.16
CA ALA A 402 -13.32 -27.13 0.31
C ALA A 402 -14.21 -26.04 0.94
N ALA A 403 -15.47 -25.95 0.50
CA ALA A 403 -16.42 -24.99 1.04
C ALA A 403 -16.75 -25.27 2.51
N ARG A 404 -16.95 -26.54 2.90
CA ARG A 404 -17.09 -26.91 4.33
C ARG A 404 -15.88 -26.47 5.14
N GLN A 405 -14.68 -26.82 4.69
CA GLN A 405 -13.44 -26.47 5.38
C GLN A 405 -13.29 -24.96 5.55
N THR A 406 -13.61 -24.19 4.51
CA THR A 406 -13.60 -22.72 4.54
C THR A 406 -14.57 -22.15 5.58
N PHE A 407 -15.80 -22.66 5.60
CA PHE A 407 -16.80 -22.16 6.56
C PHE A 407 -16.50 -22.59 7.99
N GLU A 408 -15.99 -23.80 8.18
CA GLU A 408 -15.57 -24.31 9.49
C GLU A 408 -14.36 -23.54 10.03
N SER A 409 -13.39 -23.21 9.17
CA SER A 409 -12.20 -22.44 9.55
C SER A 409 -12.53 -20.99 9.90
N ALA A 410 -13.56 -20.41 9.27
CA ALA A 410 -14.00 -19.05 9.59
C ALA A 410 -14.60 -18.94 11.00
N GLY A 411 -15.18 -20.03 11.52
CA GLY A 411 -15.68 -20.13 12.89
C GLY A 411 -16.59 -18.97 13.29
N ASP A 412 -16.45 -18.51 14.54
CA ASP A 412 -17.24 -17.40 15.08
C ASP A 412 -16.94 -16.06 14.39
N ALA A 413 -15.71 -15.87 13.90
CA ALA A 413 -15.34 -14.67 13.15
C ALA A 413 -16.14 -14.54 11.84
N GLY A 414 -16.43 -15.67 11.18
CA GLY A 414 -17.25 -15.72 9.98
C GLY A 414 -18.73 -15.47 10.20
N ALA A 415 -19.27 -15.66 11.42
CA ALA A 415 -20.72 -15.62 11.66
C ALA A 415 -21.35 -14.23 11.39
N GLY A 416 -20.55 -13.17 11.55
CA GLY A 416 -20.94 -11.79 11.24
C GLY A 416 -20.84 -11.41 9.76
N ALA A 417 -20.29 -12.30 8.91
CA ALA A 417 -20.06 -12.00 7.50
C ALA A 417 -21.37 -11.92 6.72
N ARG A 418 -21.51 -10.92 5.84
CA ARG A 418 -22.65 -10.75 4.92
C ARG A 418 -22.14 -10.35 3.55
N GLY A 419 -22.78 -10.84 2.49
CA GLY A 419 -22.56 -10.36 1.13
C GLY A 419 -23.52 -9.22 0.83
N ARG A 420 -23.09 -8.26 0.02
CA ARG A 420 -23.94 -7.27 -0.64
C ARG A 420 -23.55 -7.21 -2.10
N VAL A 421 -24.49 -7.38 -3.02
CA VAL A 421 -24.21 -7.19 -4.44
C VAL A 421 -24.43 -5.73 -4.81
N ASP A 422 -23.40 -5.09 -5.35
CA ASP A 422 -23.38 -3.67 -5.68
C ASP A 422 -23.79 -3.47 -7.15
N SER A 423 -23.30 -4.32 -8.06
CA SER A 423 -23.77 -4.34 -9.45
C SER A 423 -23.59 -5.71 -10.12
N ILE A 424 -24.31 -5.92 -11.22
CA ILE A 424 -24.25 -7.15 -12.02
C ILE A 424 -24.26 -6.79 -13.50
N SER A 425 -23.31 -7.32 -14.26
CA SER A 425 -23.18 -7.09 -15.70
C SER A 425 -23.14 -8.44 -16.44
N ARG A 426 -23.92 -8.61 -17.52
CA ARG A 426 -23.94 -9.88 -18.26
C ARG A 426 -22.75 -9.98 -19.21
N THR A 427 -21.88 -10.97 -19.01
CA THR A 427 -20.73 -11.23 -19.90
C THR A 427 -21.07 -12.24 -21.01
N SER A 428 -22.01 -13.17 -20.78
CA SER A 428 -22.54 -14.07 -21.81
C SER A 428 -23.96 -14.54 -21.51
N SER A 429 -24.53 -15.43 -22.34
CA SER A 429 -25.83 -16.04 -22.04
C SER A 429 -25.84 -16.90 -20.76
N THR A 430 -24.66 -17.28 -20.26
CA THR A 430 -24.50 -18.20 -19.12
C THR A 430 -23.54 -17.70 -18.06
N THR A 431 -23.03 -16.48 -18.18
CA THR A 431 -22.08 -15.88 -17.23
C THR A 431 -22.44 -14.42 -17.00
N ALA A 432 -22.19 -13.94 -15.79
CA ALA A 432 -22.31 -12.55 -15.42
C ALA A 432 -21.16 -12.17 -14.49
N GLU A 433 -20.63 -10.97 -14.65
CA GLU A 433 -19.74 -10.35 -13.69
C GLU A 433 -20.58 -9.73 -12.57
N VAL A 434 -20.06 -9.81 -11.35
CA VAL A 434 -20.73 -9.34 -10.14
C VAL A 434 -19.74 -8.47 -9.37
N ILE A 435 -20.08 -7.20 -9.16
CA ILE A 435 -19.37 -6.36 -8.20
C ILE A 435 -20.09 -6.51 -6.86
N TYR A 436 -19.37 -6.93 -5.82
CA TYR A 436 -19.94 -7.19 -4.51
C TYR A 436 -19.04 -6.72 -3.38
N SER A 437 -19.67 -6.47 -2.24
CA SER A 437 -19.03 -6.13 -0.98
C SER A 437 -19.21 -7.28 0.01
N ILE A 438 -18.27 -7.43 0.93
CA ILE A 438 -18.39 -8.28 2.11
C ILE A 438 -18.41 -7.36 3.33
N LEU A 439 -19.39 -7.57 4.19
CA LEU A 439 -19.54 -6.85 5.44
C LEU A 439 -19.27 -7.80 6.60
N LEU A 440 -18.67 -7.27 7.67
CA LEU A 440 -18.55 -7.94 8.96
C LEU A 440 -19.25 -7.07 10.01
N ASN A 441 -20.31 -7.60 10.63
CA ASN A 441 -21.11 -6.85 11.61
C ASN A 441 -21.58 -5.48 11.06
N ASP A 442 -22.11 -5.50 9.84
CA ASP A 442 -22.59 -4.34 9.08
C ASP A 442 -21.53 -3.29 8.68
N GLN A 443 -20.24 -3.56 8.93
CA GLN A 443 -19.13 -2.75 8.43
C GLN A 443 -18.56 -3.38 7.16
N VAL A 444 -18.36 -2.59 6.10
CA VAL A 444 -17.77 -3.07 4.85
C VAL A 444 -16.30 -3.44 5.11
N ILE A 445 -15.97 -4.73 4.97
CA ILE A 445 -14.59 -5.24 5.11
C ILE A 445 -13.89 -5.50 3.78
N PHE A 446 -14.66 -5.74 2.73
CA PHE A 446 -14.18 -5.78 1.36
C PHE A 446 -15.21 -5.05 0.50
N ASP A 447 -14.82 -4.00 -0.22
CA ASP A 447 -15.70 -3.24 -1.12
C ASP A 447 -15.32 -3.52 -2.58
N GLY A 448 -16.30 -3.46 -3.48
CA GLY A 448 -16.06 -3.43 -4.92
C GLY A 448 -15.34 -4.65 -5.49
N ARG A 449 -15.44 -5.81 -4.83
CA ARG A 449 -14.83 -7.06 -5.28
C ARG A 449 -15.47 -7.50 -6.59
N ILE A 450 -14.64 -7.89 -7.55
CA ILE A 450 -15.12 -8.48 -8.81
C ILE A 450 -15.27 -9.99 -8.59
N GLY A 451 -16.43 -10.51 -8.94
CA GLY A 451 -16.72 -11.93 -9.03
C GLY A 451 -17.45 -12.27 -10.32
N GLU A 452 -17.78 -13.54 -10.47
CA GLU A 452 -18.50 -14.10 -11.59
C GLU A 452 -19.62 -15.01 -11.05
N ALA A 453 -20.78 -14.92 -11.70
CA ALA A 453 -21.87 -15.87 -11.56
C ALA A 453 -21.97 -16.72 -12.83
N VAL A 454 -22.33 -18.00 -12.67
CA VAL A 454 -22.55 -18.94 -13.79
C VAL A 454 -23.97 -19.48 -13.77
N LEU A 455 -24.57 -19.62 -14.95
CA LEU A 455 -25.88 -20.24 -15.13
C LEU A 455 -25.69 -21.71 -15.54
N ALA A 456 -25.98 -22.62 -14.62
CA ALA A 456 -25.91 -24.06 -14.84
C ALA A 456 -27.23 -24.73 -14.46
N GLY A 457 -27.73 -25.66 -15.28
CA GLY A 457 -28.98 -26.38 -14.97
C GLY A 457 -30.21 -25.47 -14.78
N GLY A 458 -30.21 -24.25 -15.32
CA GLY A 458 -31.29 -23.27 -15.17
C GLY A 458 -31.26 -22.48 -13.85
N ARG A 459 -30.17 -22.54 -13.08
CA ARG A 459 -29.96 -21.79 -11.84
C ARG A 459 -28.62 -21.03 -11.88
N TRP A 460 -28.60 -19.83 -11.32
CA TRP A 460 -27.39 -19.04 -11.13
C TRP A 460 -26.64 -19.47 -9.88
N TYR A 461 -25.32 -19.52 -9.98
CA TYR A 461 -24.39 -19.91 -8.92
C TYR A 461 -23.24 -18.91 -8.83
N VAL A 462 -22.62 -18.81 -7.65
CA VAL A 462 -21.28 -18.24 -7.49
C VAL A 462 -20.30 -19.14 -8.26
N SER A 463 -19.50 -18.57 -9.16
CA SER A 463 -18.58 -19.34 -9.99
C SER A 463 -17.49 -20.01 -9.18
N ARG A 464 -16.85 -21.02 -9.75
CA ARG A 464 -15.61 -21.59 -9.19
C ARG A 464 -14.53 -20.54 -8.97
N ALA A 465 -14.35 -19.61 -9.91
CA ALA A 465 -13.33 -18.57 -9.83
C ALA A 465 -13.55 -17.70 -8.59
N THR A 466 -14.77 -17.19 -8.41
CA THR A 466 -15.12 -16.35 -7.25
C THR A 466 -15.05 -17.09 -5.93
N PHE A 467 -15.47 -18.37 -5.90
CA PHE A 467 -15.27 -19.19 -4.72
C PHE A 467 -13.78 -19.27 -4.35
N CYS A 468 -12.91 -19.53 -5.33
CA CYS A 468 -11.48 -19.65 -5.08
C CYS A 468 -10.81 -18.34 -4.70
N ASP A 469 -11.23 -17.21 -5.29
CA ASP A 469 -10.77 -15.88 -4.87
C ASP A 469 -11.14 -15.56 -3.42
N LEU A 470 -12.31 -16.03 -2.96
CA LEU A 470 -12.74 -15.84 -1.57
C LEU A 470 -12.05 -16.80 -0.61
N VAL A 471 -11.79 -18.03 -1.04
CA VAL A 471 -10.99 -19.00 -0.28
C VAL A 471 -9.59 -18.47 -0.05
N ALA A 472 -8.99 -17.79 -1.02
CA ALA A 472 -7.66 -17.19 -0.89
C ALA A 472 -7.57 -16.12 0.21
N LEU A 473 -8.69 -15.55 0.63
CA LEU A 473 -8.77 -14.63 1.78
C LEU A 473 -8.91 -15.37 3.12
N SER A 474 -9.15 -16.68 3.10
CA SER A 474 -9.37 -17.49 4.29
C SER A 474 -8.04 -17.98 4.90
N PRO A 475 -7.92 -18.01 6.24
CA PRO A 475 -6.78 -18.62 6.92
C PRO A 475 -6.54 -20.10 6.55
N ALA A 476 -7.56 -20.81 6.03
CA ALA A 476 -7.46 -22.21 5.63
C ALA A 476 -6.90 -22.45 4.21
N THR A 477 -6.47 -21.40 3.50
CA THR A 477 -6.04 -21.48 2.10
C THR A 477 -5.03 -22.61 1.84
N SER A 478 -4.06 -22.83 2.74
CA SER A 478 -3.04 -23.87 2.58
C SER A 478 -3.56 -25.31 2.59
N GLU A 479 -4.79 -25.54 3.06
CA GLU A 479 -5.41 -26.87 3.14
C GLU A 479 -6.32 -27.15 1.92
N ILE A 480 -6.72 -26.11 1.20
CA ILE A 480 -7.72 -26.18 0.12
C ILE A 480 -7.03 -26.26 -1.25
N THR A 481 -6.70 -27.48 -1.66
CA THR A 481 -5.95 -27.76 -2.91
C THR A 481 -6.79 -27.74 -4.20
N VAL A 482 -8.10 -27.51 -4.10
CA VAL A 482 -9.01 -27.50 -5.27
C VAL A 482 -8.99 -26.16 -6.03
N CYS A 483 -8.52 -25.11 -5.35
CA CYS A 483 -8.30 -23.80 -5.92
C CYS A 483 -6.87 -23.70 -6.42
N PRO A 484 -6.66 -23.27 -7.67
CA PRO A 484 -5.36 -23.27 -8.33
C PRO A 484 -4.39 -22.23 -7.76
#